data_AF-A0A641A9L0-F1
#
_entry.id   AF-A0A641A9L0-F1
#
_cell.length_a   1.000
_cell.length_b   1.000
_cell.length_c   1.000
_cell.angle_alpha   90.00
_cell.angle_beta   90.00
_cell.angle_gamma   90.00
#
_symmetry.space_group_name_H-M   'P 1'
#
loop_
_entity.id
_entity.type
_entity.pdbx_description
1 polymer ?
#
loop_
_entity_poly.entity_id
_entity_poly.type
_entity_poly.pdbx_seq_one_letter_code
_entity_poly.pdbx_strand_id
1 'polypeptide(L)'
;MELSIFYNGQFFVALVEYKMENKSKFIQYTFGNEPDDIEVLDFIHHQLMKMIDDVQTIVYTKNISRKVNPKNLQRQIAKEQKKPKYSTQAQIAIKKELELKKKQKRKRYKEKRDAFQKRKREIKKVKAKEKHKGH
;
A
#
# COMPACT_ATOMS: atom_id res chain seq x y z
N MET A 1 5.57 15.17 -5.64
CA MET A 1 5.88 13.80 -5.19
C MET A 1 7.16 13.87 -4.39
N GLU A 2 7.22 13.23 -3.23
CA GLU A 2 8.41 13.17 -2.37
C GLU A 2 8.80 11.71 -2.14
N LEU A 3 10.07 11.37 -2.37
CA LEU A 3 10.64 10.05 -2.10
C LEU A 3 11.67 10.18 -0.99
N SER A 4 11.55 9.36 0.05
CA SER A 4 12.49 9.29 1.17
C SER A 4 12.98 7.87 1.36
N ILE A 5 14.28 7.65 1.19
CA ILE A 5 14.92 6.36 1.46
C ILE A 5 15.62 6.42 2.81
N PHE A 6 15.43 5.38 3.63
CA PHE A 6 16.10 5.24 4.92
C PHE A 6 16.15 3.78 5.35
N TYR A 7 17.11 3.49 6.23
CA TYR A 7 17.23 2.20 6.90
C TYR A 7 16.27 2.13 8.09
N ASN A 8 15.43 1.08 8.16
CA ASN A 8 14.44 0.91 9.24
C ASN A 8 14.93 0.03 10.41
N GLY A 9 16.22 -0.34 10.43
CA GLY A 9 16.81 -1.26 11.41
C GLY A 9 16.98 -2.68 10.88
N GLN A 10 16.28 -3.06 9.81
CA GLN A 10 16.41 -4.37 9.16
C GLN A 10 16.66 -4.26 7.65
N PHE A 11 16.00 -3.33 6.98
CA PHE A 11 16.06 -3.14 5.54
C PHE A 11 16.07 -1.66 5.16
N PHE A 12 16.57 -1.37 3.96
CA PHE A 12 16.32 -0.08 3.31
C PHE A 12 14.91 -0.02 2.75
N VAL A 13 14.23 1.08 3.05
CA VAL A 13 12.82 1.30 2.72
C VAL A 13 12.68 2.66 2.05
N ALA A 14 11.98 2.68 0.92
CA ALA A 14 11.44 3.87 0.29
C ALA A 14 10.06 4.19 0.85
N LEU A 15 9.89 5.41 1.33
CA LEU A 15 8.60 6.03 1.60
C LEU A 15 8.32 7.05 0.50
N VAL A 16 7.24 6.86 -0.25
CA VAL A 16 6.78 7.80 -1.27
C VAL A 16 5.53 8.50 -0.77
N GLU A 17 5.56 9.82 -0.76
CA GLU A 17 4.38 10.67 -0.62
C GLU A 17 3.97 11.22 -1.99
N TYR A 18 2.79 10.80 -2.44
CA TYR A 18 2.16 11.31 -3.64
C TYR A 18 1.07 12.32 -3.25
N LYS A 19 1.41 13.61 -3.31
CA LYS A 19 0.52 14.73 -3.01
C LYS A 19 -0.34 15.06 -4.23
N MET A 20 -1.64 15.00 -4.06
CA MET A 20 -2.68 15.57 -4.93
C MET A 20 -3.30 16.73 -4.15
N GLU A 21 -3.75 17.80 -4.81
CA GLU A 21 -4.21 19.08 -4.20
C GLU A 21 -4.53 19.07 -2.68
N ASN A 22 -5.56 18.30 -2.26
CA ASN A 22 -5.98 18.17 -0.85
C ASN A 22 -5.89 16.73 -0.29
N LYS A 23 -5.14 15.87 -0.96
CA LYS A 23 -5.11 14.41 -0.74
C LYS A 23 -3.69 13.88 -0.92
N SER A 24 -3.12 13.23 0.09
CA SER A 24 -1.87 12.49 -0.03
C SER A 24 -2.12 10.98 -0.06
N LYS A 25 -1.42 10.28 -0.95
CA LYS A 25 -1.22 8.83 -0.86
C LYS A 25 0.19 8.55 -0.35
N PHE A 26 0.31 7.51 0.47
CA PHE A 26 1.59 7.05 1.02
C PHE A 26 1.85 5.62 0.57
N ILE A 27 3.05 5.38 0.05
CA ILE A 27 3.50 4.06 -0.41
C ILE A 27 4.81 3.73 0.30
N GLN A 28 4.90 2.49 0.77
CA GLN A 28 6.13 1.94 1.29
C GLN A 28 6.62 0.84 0.36
N TYR A 29 7.89 0.93 -0.05
CA TYR A 29 8.60 -0.10 -0.79
C TYR A 29 9.85 -0.51 -0.02
N THR A 30 10.11 -1.81 0.05
CA THR A 30 11.28 -2.35 0.76
C THR A 30 12.27 -2.85 -0.27
N PHE A 31 13.47 -2.26 -0.32
CA PHE A 31 14.58 -2.71 -1.17
C PHE A 31 15.31 -3.90 -0.56
N GLY A 32 15.38 -3.97 0.77
CA GLY A 32 16.16 -4.97 1.47
C GLY A 32 17.54 -4.43 1.82
N ASN A 33 18.51 -4.64 0.93
CA ASN A 33 19.85 -4.07 1.07
C ASN A 33 19.88 -2.59 0.67
N GLU A 34 21.02 -1.93 0.86
CA GLU A 34 21.22 -0.57 0.37
C GLU A 34 21.00 -0.52 -1.14
N PRO A 35 20.04 0.27 -1.64
CA PRO A 35 19.71 0.28 -3.05
C PRO A 35 20.71 1.14 -3.82
N ASP A 36 21.13 0.64 -4.97
CA ASP A 36 21.91 1.42 -5.93
C ASP A 36 21.02 2.48 -6.62
N ASP A 37 21.64 3.55 -7.13
CA ASP A 37 20.91 4.60 -7.86
C ASP A 37 20.10 4.03 -9.05
N ILE A 38 20.64 3.01 -9.72
CA ILE A 38 19.96 2.31 -10.83
C ILE A 38 18.72 1.57 -10.32
N GLU A 39 18.80 0.93 -9.17
CA GLU A 39 17.66 0.20 -8.57
C GLU A 39 16.56 1.19 -8.14
N VAL A 40 16.95 2.34 -7.60
CA VAL A 40 16.01 3.41 -7.25
C VAL A 40 15.31 3.95 -8.50
N LEU A 41 16.05 4.18 -9.58
CA LEU A 41 15.49 4.64 -10.85
C LEU A 41 14.54 3.59 -11.45
N ASP A 42 14.93 2.32 -11.46
CA ASP A 42 14.08 1.22 -11.94
C ASP A 42 12.76 1.15 -11.16
N PHE A 43 12.84 1.26 -9.83
CA PHE A 43 11.67 1.34 -8.97
C PHE A 43 10.76 2.52 -9.34
N ILE A 44 11.31 3.73 -9.54
CA ILE A 44 10.53 4.93 -9.89
C ILE A 44 9.83 4.75 -11.25
N HIS A 45 10.54 4.21 -12.25
CA HIS A 45 10.02 4.12 -13.61
C HIS A 45 9.02 2.97 -13.81
N HIS A 46 9.27 1.81 -13.21
CA HIS A 46 8.51 0.59 -13.53
C HIS A 46 7.51 0.19 -12.46
N GLN A 47 7.80 0.44 -11.18
CA GLN A 47 6.99 -0.07 -10.08
C GLN A 47 6.11 0.99 -9.44
N LEU A 48 6.62 2.22 -9.30
CA LEU A 48 5.97 3.26 -8.51
C LEU A 48 4.58 3.62 -9.02
N MET A 49 4.42 3.85 -10.33
CA MET A 49 3.13 4.21 -10.93
C MET A 49 2.06 3.16 -10.63
N LYS A 50 2.39 1.89 -10.82
CA LYS A 50 1.48 0.78 -10.52
C LYS A 50 1.11 0.75 -9.04
N MET A 51 2.06 1.00 -8.13
CA MET A 51 1.78 1.06 -6.70
C MET A 51 0.88 2.25 -6.33
N ILE A 52 1.04 3.41 -6.98
CA ILE A 52 0.18 4.58 -6.77
C ILE A 52 -1.27 4.27 -7.13
N ASP A 53 -1.48 3.55 -8.23
CA ASP A 53 -2.81 3.15 -8.68
C ASP A 53 -3.44 2.09 -7.77
N ASP A 54 -2.63 1.13 -7.30
CA ASP A 54 -3.09 0.06 -6.40
C ASP A 54 -3.48 0.57 -5.00
N VAL A 55 -2.90 1.68 -4.53
CA VAL A 55 -3.20 2.23 -3.20
C VAL A 55 -4.60 2.87 -3.18
N GLN A 56 -5.42 2.38 -2.25
CA GLN A 56 -6.80 2.84 -2.04
C GLN A 56 -6.89 3.85 -0.91
N THR A 57 -5.98 3.80 0.06
CA THR A 57 -5.98 4.77 1.16
C THR A 57 -5.58 6.15 0.69
N ILE A 58 -6.40 7.13 1.08
CA ILE A 58 -6.15 8.55 0.85
C ILE A 58 -6.16 9.25 2.21
N VAL A 59 -5.18 10.11 2.45
CA VAL A 59 -5.10 11.00 3.60
C VAL A 59 -5.47 12.40 3.15
N TYR A 60 -6.45 13.03 3.79
CA TYR A 60 -6.81 14.40 3.47
C TYR A 60 -5.86 15.36 4.17
N THR A 61 -5.20 16.23 3.40
CA THR A 61 -4.39 17.31 3.94
C THR A 61 -5.30 18.49 4.24
N LYS A 62 -5.45 18.81 5.53
CA LYS A 62 -6.12 20.06 5.91
C LYS A 62 -5.13 21.20 5.65
N ASN A 63 -5.27 21.87 4.51
CA ASN A 63 -4.61 23.14 4.22
C ASN A 63 -5.25 24.25 5.08
N ILE A 64 -4.98 24.21 6.39
CA ILE A 64 -5.36 25.31 7.28
C ILE A 64 -4.27 26.37 7.15
N SER A 65 -4.41 27.22 6.14
CA SER A 65 -3.70 28.50 6.04
C SER A 65 -4.23 29.43 7.14
N ARG A 66 -3.77 29.23 8.37
CA ARG A 66 -3.92 30.23 9.44
C ARG A 66 -2.65 31.07 9.49
N LYS A 67 -2.79 32.38 9.71
CA LYS A 67 -1.66 33.26 10.06
C LYS A 67 -1.03 32.72 11.35
N VAL A 68 0.10 32.02 11.25
CA VAL A 68 0.86 31.51 12.41
C VAL A 68 1.86 32.59 12.83
N ASN A 69 1.92 32.91 14.12
CA ASN A 69 2.92 33.82 14.66
C ASN A 69 4.35 33.31 14.32
N PRO A 70 5.28 34.15 13.86
CA PRO A 70 6.65 33.76 13.51
C PRO A 70 7.36 32.88 14.55
N LYS A 71 7.13 33.12 15.85
CA LYS A 71 7.68 32.28 16.94
C LYS A 71 7.12 30.86 16.93
N ASN A 72 5.84 30.69 16.63
CA ASN A 72 5.21 29.39 16.49
C ASN A 72 5.65 28.69 15.20
N LEU A 73 5.86 29.43 14.12
CA LEU A 73 6.38 28.89 12.85
C LEU A 73 7.79 28.31 13.04
N GLN A 74 8.71 29.04 13.70
CA GLN A 74 10.04 28.53 14.01
C GLN A 74 10.00 27.27 14.88
N ARG A 75 9.11 27.21 15.88
CA ARG A 75 8.90 26.00 16.71
C ARG A 75 8.35 24.82 15.91
N GLN A 76 7.47 25.06 14.93
CA GLN A 76 6.94 24.02 14.05
C GLN A 76 8.03 23.47 13.13
N ILE A 77 8.85 24.33 12.52
CA ILE A 77 9.99 23.93 11.69
C ILE A 77 10.98 23.09 12.51
N ALA A 78 11.37 23.55 13.71
CA ALA A 78 12.27 22.79 14.58
C ALA A 78 11.66 21.44 15.03
N LYS A 79 10.34 21.37 15.22
CA LYS A 79 9.65 20.10 15.48
C LYS A 79 9.67 19.19 14.26
N GLU A 80 9.45 19.71 13.06
CA GLU A 80 9.47 18.93 11.82
C GLU A 80 10.85 18.38 11.51
N GLN A 81 11.91 19.17 11.69
CA GLN A 81 13.28 18.71 11.55
C GLN A 81 13.64 17.58 12.55
N LYS A 82 13.03 17.60 13.75
CA LYS A 82 13.20 16.55 14.75
C LYS A 82 12.25 15.35 14.58
N LYS A 83 11.26 15.44 13.68
CA LYS A 83 10.36 14.31 13.45
C LYS A 83 11.12 13.19 12.72
N PRO A 84 10.83 11.93 13.02
CA PRO A 84 11.33 10.82 12.21
C PRO A 84 10.89 10.98 10.76
N LYS A 85 11.74 10.54 9.82
CA LYS A 85 11.45 10.51 8.36
C LYS A 85 10.10 9.84 8.05
N TYR A 86 9.67 8.94 8.93
CA TYR A 86 8.33 8.37 8.96
C TYR A 86 7.32 9.31 9.64
N SER A 87 6.49 9.99 8.86
CA SER A 87 5.41 10.82 9.42
C SER A 87 4.32 9.93 10.05
N THR A 88 3.70 10.39 11.14
CA THR A 88 2.58 9.67 11.80
C THR A 88 1.42 9.42 10.82
N GLN A 89 1.18 10.36 9.90
CA GLN A 89 0.14 10.23 8.87
C GLN A 89 0.48 9.12 7.86
N ALA A 90 1.73 9.04 7.42
CA ALA A 90 2.20 7.97 6.55
C ALA A 90 2.05 6.59 7.21
N GLN A 91 2.45 6.46 8.48
CA GLN A 91 2.31 5.21 9.23
C GLN A 91 0.85 4.74 9.31
N ILE A 92 -0.06 5.66 9.64
CA ILE A 92 -1.50 5.36 9.75
C ILE A 92 -2.05 4.94 8.38
N ALA A 93 -1.69 5.65 7.31
CA ALA A 93 -2.13 5.34 5.95
C ALA A 93 -1.66 3.95 5.50
N ILE A 94 -0.36 3.66 5.66
CA ILE A 94 0.23 2.37 5.30
C ILE A 94 -0.41 1.23 6.08
N LYS A 95 -0.61 1.40 7.39
CA LYS A 95 -1.28 0.39 8.23
C LYS A 95 -2.70 0.09 7.73
N LYS A 96 -3.47 1.14 7.43
CA LYS A 96 -4.83 1.01 6.90
C LYS A 96 -4.85 0.31 5.54
N GLU A 97 -3.90 0.60 4.66
CA GLU A 97 -3.77 -0.05 3.35
C GLU A 97 -3.46 -1.55 3.50
N LEU A 98 -2.57 -1.92 4.43
CA LEU A 98 -2.25 -3.32 4.72
C LEU A 98 -3.48 -4.09 5.23
N GLU A 99 -4.30 -3.48 6.08
CA GLU A 99 -5.55 -4.08 6.57
C GLU A 99 -6.56 -4.31 5.43
N LEU A 100 -6.71 -3.34 4.52
CA LEU A 100 -7.55 -3.47 3.33
C LEU A 100 -7.08 -4.62 2.42
N LYS A 101 -5.77 -4.68 2.13
CA LYS A 101 -5.18 -5.76 1.32
C LYS A 101 -5.39 -7.13 1.96
N LYS A 102 -5.23 -7.25 3.29
CA LYS A 102 -5.51 -8.50 4.03
C LYS A 102 -6.97 -8.91 3.89
N LYS A 103 -7.92 -7.98 4.04
CA LYS A 103 -9.36 -8.25 3.88
C LYS A 103 -9.69 -8.72 2.46
N GLN A 104 -9.18 -8.04 1.44
CA GLN A 104 -9.37 -8.41 0.03
C GLN A 104 -8.77 -9.79 -0.28
N LYS A 105 -7.56 -10.08 0.21
CA LYS A 105 -6.92 -11.39 0.03
C LYS A 105 -7.77 -12.52 0.62
N ARG A 106 -8.32 -12.33 1.83
CA ARG A 106 -9.22 -13.31 2.46
C ARG A 106 -10.48 -13.55 1.64
N LYS A 107 -11.10 -12.47 1.13
CA LYS A 107 -12.28 -12.57 0.26
C LYS A 107 -11.98 -13.38 -1.01
N ARG A 108 -10.91 -13.03 -1.73
CA ARG A 108 -10.48 -13.73 -2.96
C ARG A 108 -10.18 -15.20 -2.70
N TYR A 109 -9.53 -15.53 -1.58
CA TYR A 109 -9.23 -16.92 -1.24
C TYR A 109 -10.50 -17.74 -0.99
N LYS A 110 -11.47 -17.17 -0.28
CA LYS A 110 -12.77 -17.81 -0.05
C LYS A 110 -13.51 -18.06 -1.37
N GLU A 111 -13.58 -17.05 -2.24
CA GLU A 111 -14.22 -17.17 -3.57
C GLU A 111 -13.58 -18.26 -4.43
N LYS A 112 -12.24 -18.31 -4.48
CA LYS A 112 -11.51 -19.36 -5.21
C LYS A 112 -11.80 -20.76 -4.65
N ARG A 113 -11.81 -20.90 -3.32
CA ARG A 113 -12.13 -22.17 -2.65
C ARG A 113 -13.56 -22.62 -2.97
N ASP A 114 -14.53 -21.71 -2.88
CA ASP A 114 -15.93 -22.02 -3.13
C ASP A 114 -16.18 -22.39 -4.60
N ALA A 115 -15.56 -21.67 -5.54
CA ALA A 115 -15.61 -21.98 -6.97
C ALA A 115 -15.02 -23.37 -7.27
N PHE A 116 -13.88 -23.70 -6.67
CA PHE A 116 -13.26 -25.02 -6.82
C PHE A 116 -14.15 -26.16 -6.28
N GLN A 117 -14.78 -25.95 -5.12
CA GLN A 117 -15.69 -26.93 -4.55
C GLN A 117 -16.97 -27.11 -5.38
N LYS A 118 -17.52 -26.03 -5.95
CA LYS A 118 -18.65 -26.09 -6.88
C LYS A 118 -18.29 -26.91 -8.13
N ARG A 119 -17.15 -26.62 -8.77
CA ARG A 119 -16.67 -27.37 -9.94
C ARG A 119 -16.50 -28.86 -9.63
N LYS A 120 -15.90 -29.21 -8.47
CA LYS A 120 -15.78 -30.60 -8.03
C LYS A 120 -17.14 -31.29 -7.88
N ARG A 121 -18.14 -30.59 -7.32
CA ARG A 121 -19.50 -31.13 -7.16
C ARG A 121 -20.20 -31.32 -8.50
N GLU A 122 -20.04 -30.40 -9.44
CA GLU A 122 -20.60 -30.51 -10.80
C GLU A 122 -20.03 -31.73 -11.53
N ILE A 123 -18.71 -31.92 -11.50
CA ILE A 123 -18.06 -33.11 -12.09
C ILE A 123 -18.62 -34.40 -11.46
N LYS A 124 -18.78 -34.45 -10.14
CA LYS A 124 -19.38 -35.62 -9.47
C LYS A 124 -20.81 -35.88 -9.93
N LYS A 125 -21.63 -34.83 -10.10
CA LYS A 125 -23.00 -34.94 -10.60
C LYS A 125 -23.03 -35.48 -12.03
N VAL A 126 -22.16 -35.00 -12.92
CA VAL A 126 -22.06 -35.48 -14.30
C VAL A 126 -21.67 -36.96 -14.31
N LYS A 127 -20.61 -37.35 -13.59
CA LYS A 127 -20.19 -38.76 -13.49
C LYS A 127 -21.27 -39.68 -12.94
N ALA A 128 -22.04 -39.23 -11.95
CA ALA A 128 -23.16 -40.00 -11.40
C ALA A 128 -24.27 -40.20 -12.45
N LYS A 129 -24.58 -39.16 -13.24
CA LYS A 129 -25.55 -39.25 -14.34
C LYS A 129 -25.07 -40.21 -15.44
N GLU A 130 -23.78 -40.17 -15.80
CA GLU A 130 -23.21 -41.09 -16.79
C GLU A 130 -23.29 -42.54 -16.34
N LYS A 131 -22.92 -42.83 -15.08
CA LYS A 131 -23.06 -44.19 -14.50
C LYS A 131 -24.50 -44.71 -14.53
N HIS A 132 -25.49 -43.84 -14.31
CA HIS A 132 -26.89 -44.25 -14.32
C HIS A 132 -27.42 -44.54 -15.74
N LYS A 133 -26.78 -44.00 -16.78
CA LYS A 133 -27.15 -44.23 -18.18
C LYS A 133 -26.63 -45.56 -18.76
N GLY A 134 -25.95 -46.39 -17.97
CA GLY A 134 -25.65 -47.77 -18.33
C GLY A 134 -24.55 -47.98 -19.38
N HIS A 135 -23.55 -47.10 -19.42
CA HIS A 135 -22.27 -47.39 -20.07
C HIS A 135 -21.28 -48.06 -19.11
#